data_AF-A0A7R9QLS8-F1
#
_entry.id   AF-A0A7R9QLS8-F1
#
_cell.length_a   1.000
_cell.length_b   1.000
_cell.length_c   1.000
_cell.angle_alpha   90.00
_cell.angle_beta   90.00
_cell.angle_gamma   90.00
#
_symmetry.space_group_name_H-M   'P 1'
#
loop_
_entity.id
_entity.type
_entity.pdbx_description
1 polymer ?
#
loop_
_entity_poly.entity_id
_entity_poly.type
_entity_poly.pdbx_seq_one_letter_code
_entity_poly.pdbx_strand_id
1 'polypeptide(L)'
;MTTLYTAKKYAVPALEKACVDFLKQNLSSDNAFMLLTQARLFDETQLAAMCLETIDKYTAEALAAEGFLDIDFDTLTTVLERDTLRIREVVLFNAVVRWAEQE
;
A
#
# COMPACT_ATOMS: atom_id res chain seq x y z
N MET A 1 -12.35 -4.00 1.20
CA MET A 1 -11.67 -5.06 1.98
C MET A 1 -12.50 -5.72 3.08
N THR A 2 -13.74 -5.30 3.29
CA THR A 2 -14.67 -5.98 4.22
C THR A 2 -14.83 -7.47 3.93
N THR A 3 -14.78 -7.89 2.65
CA THR A 3 -14.88 -9.29 2.23
C THR A 3 -13.70 -10.16 2.65
N LEU A 4 -12.46 -9.66 2.56
CA LEU A 4 -11.28 -10.42 3.00
C LEU A 4 -11.29 -10.60 4.52
N TYR A 5 -11.63 -9.52 5.23
CA TYR A 5 -11.78 -9.56 6.69
C TYR A 5 -12.85 -10.56 7.13
N THR A 6 -14.03 -10.57 6.51
CA THR A 6 -15.08 -11.52 6.87
C THR A 6 -14.68 -12.95 6.54
N ALA A 7 -14.00 -13.18 5.40
CA ALA A 7 -13.48 -14.49 5.05
C ALA A 7 -12.51 -15.03 6.12
N LYS A 8 -11.58 -14.19 6.60
CA LYS A 8 -10.69 -14.54 7.71
C LYS A 8 -11.44 -14.77 9.02
N LYS A 9 -12.30 -13.83 9.40
CA LYS A 9 -13.04 -13.86 10.69
C LYS A 9 -13.88 -15.12 10.84
N TYR A 10 -14.47 -15.61 9.74
CA TYR A 10 -15.30 -16.82 9.74
C TYR A 10 -14.55 -18.07 9.24
N ALA A 11 -13.22 -17.99 9.08
CA ALA A 11 -12.36 -19.09 8.63
C ALA A 11 -12.89 -19.78 7.36
N VAL A 12 -13.04 -19.00 6.28
CA VAL A 12 -13.46 -19.47 4.95
C VAL A 12 -12.26 -19.39 3.99
N PRO A 13 -11.36 -20.39 3.95
CA PRO A 13 -10.05 -20.26 3.31
C PRO A 13 -10.14 -20.10 1.78
N ALA A 14 -11.16 -20.71 1.17
CA ALA A 14 -11.40 -20.59 -0.27
C ALA A 14 -11.74 -19.14 -0.67
N LEU A 15 -12.54 -18.45 0.15
CA LEU A 15 -12.92 -17.05 -0.11
C LEU A 15 -11.76 -16.10 0.20
N GLU A 16 -11.01 -16.36 1.27
CA GLU A 16 -9.80 -15.62 1.61
C GLU A 16 -8.81 -15.65 0.45
N LYS A 17 -8.50 -16.86 -0.05
CA LYS A 17 -7.61 -17.04 -1.22
C LYS A 17 -8.12 -16.29 -2.45
N ALA A 18 -9.40 -16.42 -2.77
CA ALA A 18 -9.99 -15.73 -3.92
C ALA A 18 -9.90 -14.19 -3.80
N CYS A 19 -10.09 -13.65 -2.59
CA CYS A 19 -9.92 -12.22 -2.33
C CYS A 19 -8.47 -11.78 -2.54
N VAL A 20 -7.51 -12.51 -1.97
CA VAL A 20 -6.08 -12.20 -2.11
C VAL A 20 -5.65 -12.29 -3.58
N ASP A 21 -6.07 -13.33 -4.31
CA ASP A 21 -5.74 -13.49 -5.72
C ASP A 21 -6.32 -12.34 -6.58
N PHE A 22 -7.55 -11.90 -6.28
CA PHE A 22 -8.15 -10.74 -6.95
C PHE A 22 -7.38 -9.46 -6.67
N LEU A 23 -6.99 -9.21 -5.41
CA LEU A 23 -6.23 -8.02 -5.03
C LEU A 23 -4.85 -8.01 -5.72
N LYS A 24 -4.17 -9.15 -5.77
CA LYS A 24 -2.88 -9.30 -6.46
C LYS A 24 -2.98 -9.00 -7.96
N GLN A 25 -4.04 -9.44 -8.63
CA GLN A 25 -4.23 -9.22 -10.07
C GLN A 25 -4.59 -7.77 -10.43
N ASN A 26 -5.17 -7.02 -9.49
CA ASN A 26 -5.65 -5.66 -9.71
C ASN A 26 -4.83 -4.60 -8.94
N LEU A 27 -3.67 -4.99 -8.41
CA LEU A 27 -2.74 -4.08 -7.76
C LEU A 27 -2.14 -3.12 -8.80
N SER A 28 -2.21 -1.83 -8.52
CA SER A 28 -1.67 -0.76 -9.36
C SER A 28 -1.03 0.33 -8.49
N SER A 29 -0.29 1.25 -9.09
CA SER A 29 0.29 2.39 -8.37
C SER A 29 -0.76 3.27 -7.68
N ASP A 30 -1.95 3.36 -8.27
CA ASP A 30 -3.06 4.20 -7.77
C ASP A 30 -3.66 3.69 -6.45
N ASN A 31 -3.74 2.36 -6.30
CA ASN A 31 -4.33 1.73 -5.13
C ASN A 31 -3.30 1.10 -4.17
N ALA A 32 -2.00 1.15 -4.49
CA ALA A 32 -0.96 0.45 -3.74
C ALA A 32 -0.86 0.89 -2.28
N PHE A 33 -0.95 2.19 -1.98
CA PHE A 33 -0.88 2.68 -0.60
C PHE A 33 -2.09 2.26 0.23
N MET A 34 -3.30 2.41 -0.29
CA MET A 34 -4.52 1.93 0.36
C MET A 34 -4.45 0.42 0.63
N LEU A 35 -4.01 -0.36 -0.35
CA LEU A 35 -3.87 -1.82 -0.19
C LEU A 35 -2.76 -2.20 0.78
N LEU A 36 -1.64 -1.46 0.82
CA LEU A 36 -0.55 -1.67 1.77
C LEU A 36 -1.04 -1.49 3.21
N THR A 37 -1.71 -0.37 3.52
CA THR A 37 -2.25 -0.08 4.86
C THR A 37 -3.12 -1.22 5.34
N GLN A 38 -3.92 -1.78 4.45
CA GLN A 38 -4.89 -2.79 4.82
C GLN A 38 -4.31 -4.20 4.81
N ALA A 39 -3.35 -4.48 3.94
CA ALA A 39 -2.56 -5.71 4.02
C ALA A 39 -1.83 -5.79 5.35
N ARG A 40 -1.28 -4.67 5.86
CA ARG A 40 -0.72 -4.57 7.21
C ARG A 40 -1.78 -4.82 8.28
N LEU A 41 -2.96 -4.19 8.17
CA LEU A 41 -4.06 -4.35 9.13
C LEU A 41 -4.57 -5.80 9.26
N PHE A 42 -4.53 -6.57 8.16
CA PHE A 42 -5.00 -7.96 8.14
C PHE A 42 -3.87 -9.00 8.21
N ASP A 43 -2.64 -8.59 8.56
CA ASP A 43 -1.45 -9.46 8.61
C ASP A 43 -1.17 -10.23 7.31
N GLU A 44 -1.47 -9.63 6.15
CA GLU A 44 -1.22 -10.16 4.81
C GLU A 44 0.19 -9.80 4.32
N THR A 45 1.20 -10.44 4.89
CA THR A 45 2.62 -10.12 4.61
C THR A 45 3.00 -10.22 3.15
N GLN A 46 2.49 -11.23 2.43
CA GLN A 46 2.78 -11.40 1.00
C GLN A 46 2.15 -10.28 0.16
N LEU A 47 0.92 -9.87 0.48
CA LEU A 47 0.25 -8.77 -0.24
C LEU A 47 0.94 -7.43 0.07
N ALA A 48 1.34 -7.21 1.32
CA ALA A 48 2.09 -6.02 1.71
C ALA A 48 3.42 -5.90 0.94
N ALA A 49 4.17 -7.00 0.82
CA ALA A 49 5.40 -7.03 0.04
C ALA A 49 5.17 -6.66 -1.44
N MET A 50 4.12 -7.21 -2.06
CA MET A 50 3.76 -6.86 -3.45
C MET A 50 3.36 -5.39 -3.61
N CYS A 51 2.66 -4.81 -2.62
CA CYS A 51 2.34 -3.39 -2.62
C CYS A 51 3.60 -2.54 -2.57
N LEU A 52 4.55 -2.87 -1.68
CA LEU A 52 5.84 -2.18 -1.58
C LEU A 52 6.65 -2.27 -2.88
N GLU A 53 6.74 -3.45 -3.49
CA GLU A 53 7.41 -3.63 -4.80
C GLU A 53 6.77 -2.78 -5.90
N THR A 54 5.43 -2.67 -5.88
CA THR A 54 4.69 -1.82 -6.82
C THR A 54 4.99 -0.35 -6.60
N ILE A 55 5.06 0.09 -5.33
CA ILE A 55 5.45 1.47 -4.95
C ILE A 55 6.90 1.76 -5.38
N ASP A 56 7.84 0.83 -5.19
CA ASP A 56 9.23 1.04 -5.65
C ASP A 56 9.33 1.15 -7.17
N LYS A 57 8.54 0.36 -7.89
CA LYS A 57 8.57 0.32 -9.36
C LYS A 57 7.93 1.54 -9.99
N TYR A 58 6.85 2.04 -9.39
CA TYR A 58 6.03 3.15 -9.89
C TYR A 58 5.95 4.28 -8.85
N THR A 59 7.10 4.66 -8.29
CA THR A 59 7.17 5.56 -7.11
C THR A 59 6.52 6.91 -7.38
N ALA A 60 6.78 7.52 -8.53
CA ALA A 60 6.25 8.83 -8.84
C ALA A 60 4.72 8.81 -8.98
N GLU A 61 4.19 7.78 -9.64
CA GLU A 61 2.74 7.58 -9.83
C GLU A 61 2.06 7.24 -8.51
N ALA A 62 2.65 6.36 -7.70
CA ALA A 62 2.11 5.97 -6.41
C ALA A 62 2.08 7.16 -5.45
N LEU A 63 3.15 7.95 -5.38
CA LEU A 63 3.19 9.17 -4.55
C LEU A 63 2.25 10.25 -5.08
N ALA A 64 1.83 10.22 -6.35
CA ALA A 64 0.84 11.16 -6.87
C ALA A 64 -0.61 10.73 -6.59
N ALA A 65 -0.84 9.46 -6.25
CA ALA A 65 -2.17 8.93 -5.98
C ALA A 65 -2.75 9.51 -4.68
N GLU A 66 -4.07 9.67 -4.63
CA GLU A 66 -4.77 10.16 -3.43
C GLU A 66 -4.54 9.24 -2.23
N GLY A 67 -4.47 7.93 -2.46
CA GLY A 67 -4.26 6.95 -1.39
C GLY A 67 -2.93 7.08 -0.66
N PHE A 68 -1.95 7.81 -1.19
CA PHE A 68 -0.73 8.16 -0.45
C PHE A 68 -1.01 9.10 0.71
N LEU A 69 -1.99 9.99 0.57
CA LEU A 69 -2.30 11.02 1.55
C LEU A 69 -3.05 10.47 2.77
N ASP A 70 -3.70 9.32 2.62
CA ASP A 70 -4.48 8.66 3.67
C ASP A 70 -3.65 7.68 4.54
N ILE A 71 -2.33 7.58 4.32
CA ILE A 71 -1.49 6.62 5.07
C ILE A 71 -1.11 7.17 6.44
N ASP A 72 -0.95 6.28 7.42
CA ASP A 72 -0.45 6.63 8.75
C ASP A 72 1.08 6.89 8.76
N PHE A 73 1.54 7.57 9.80
CA PHE A 73 2.96 7.89 10.02
C PHE A 73 3.87 6.66 9.98
N ASP A 74 3.42 5.53 10.53
CA ASP A 74 4.19 4.28 10.53
C ASP A 74 4.37 3.72 9.11
N THR A 75 3.32 3.80 8.28
CA THR A 75 3.38 3.41 6.86
C THR A 75 4.31 4.33 6.10
N LEU A 76 4.20 5.64 6.31
CA LEU A 76 5.09 6.61 5.68
C LEU A 76 6.55 6.31 6.03
N THR A 77 6.86 6.11 7.31
CA THR A 77 8.21 5.81 7.78
C THR A 77 8.74 4.53 7.13
N THR A 78 7.93 3.47 7.09
CA THR A 78 8.27 2.20 6.44
C THR A 78 8.62 2.37 4.96
N VAL A 79 7.95 3.29 4.27
CA VAL A 79 8.19 3.57 2.85
C VAL A 79 9.45 4.41 2.65
N LEU A 80 9.65 5.43 3.48
CA LEU A 80 10.82 6.32 3.42
C LEU A 80 12.13 5.64 3.81
N GLU A 81 12.09 4.59 4.63
CA GLU A 81 13.27 3.77 4.97
C GLU A 81 13.79 2.90 3.82
N ARG A 82 13.08 2.88 2.68
CA ARG A 82 13.43 2.01 1.54
C ARG A 82 14.43 2.67 0.60
N ASP A 83 15.60 2.04 0.46
CA ASP A 83 16.61 2.41 -0.56
C ASP A 83 16.21 2.03 -2.00
N THR A 84 14.99 1.49 -2.19
CA THR A 84 14.50 0.97 -3.49
C THR A 84 13.59 1.93 -4.24
N LEU A 85 13.25 3.08 -3.64
CA LEU A 85 12.40 4.10 -4.27
C LEU A 85 13.08 4.73 -5.49
N ARG A 86 12.39 4.72 -6.64
CA ARG A 86 12.95 5.20 -7.92
C ARG A 86 12.55 6.64 -8.20
N ILE A 87 12.96 7.56 -7.33
CA ILE A 87 12.60 8.97 -7.42
C ILE A 87 13.75 9.89 -6.98
N ARG A 88 13.71 11.16 -7.39
CA ARG A 88 14.64 12.18 -6.87
C ARG A 88 14.20 12.61 -5.48
N GLU A 89 15.15 12.74 -4.56
CA GLU A 89 14.91 13.19 -3.18
C GLU A 89 14.08 14.47 -3.08
N VAL A 90 14.33 15.45 -3.96
CA VAL A 90 13.55 16.70 -3.97
C VAL A 90 12.06 16.46 -4.25
N VAL A 91 11.73 15.47 -5.08
CA VAL A 91 10.34 15.15 -5.41
C VAL A 91 9.72 14.33 -4.29
N LEU A 92 10.47 13.40 -3.70
CA LEU A 92 10.05 12.64 -2.52
C LEU A 92 9.74 13.59 -1.35
N PHE A 93 10.64 14.53 -1.06
CA PHE A 93 10.47 15.54 -0.03
C PHE A 93 9.18 16.36 -0.24
N ASN A 94 8.93 16.83 -1.46
CA ASN A 94 7.70 17.56 -1.77
C ASN A 94 6.44 16.71 -1.58
N ALA A 95 6.48 15.41 -1.91
CA ALA A 95 5.37 14.51 -1.64
C ALA A 95 5.12 14.38 -0.13
N VAL A 96 6.17 14.21 0.67
CA VAL A 96 6.07 14.14 2.14
C VAL A 96 5.52 15.44 2.73
N VAL A 97 5.93 16.61 2.23
CA VAL A 97 5.37 17.90 2.63
C VAL A 97 3.86 17.94 2.34
N ARG A 98 3.45 17.52 1.14
CA ARG A 98 2.03 17.48 0.75
C ARG A 98 1.21 16.53 1.64
N TRP A 99 1.79 15.39 2.03
CA TRP A 99 1.18 14.49 3.01
C TRP A 99 1.04 15.16 4.37
N ALA A 100 2.09 15.81 4.88
CA ALA A 100 2.08 16.48 6.18
C ALA A 100 1.12 17.68 6.25
N GLU A 101 0.80 18.30 5.11
CA GLU A 101 -0.21 19.38 5.03
C GLU A 101 -1.66 18.86 5.13
N GLN A 102 -1.89 17.56 4.92
CA GLN A 102 -3.22 16.93 5.00
C GLN A 102 -3.48 16.14 6.29
N GLU A 103 -2.46 15.88 7.10
CA GLU A 103 -2.55 15.29 8.44
C GLU A 103 -3.23 16.24 9.45
#